data_AF-A0A7K2Y6V8-F1
#
_entry.id   AF-A0A7K2Y6V8-F1
#
_cell.length_a   1.000
_cell.length_b   1.000
_cell.length_c   1.000
_cell.angle_alpha   90.00
_cell.angle_beta   90.00
_cell.angle_gamma   90.00
#
_symmetry.space_group_name_H-M   'P 1'
#
loop_
_entity.id
_entity.type
_entity.pdbx_description
1 polymer ?
#
loop_
_entity_poly.entity_id
_entity_poly.type
_entity_poly.pdbx_seq_one_letter_code
_entity_poly.pdbx_strand_id
1 'polypeptide(L)'
;MSLEDPDETQVGRPSAGRATDARRRSRRGLVVAAVVLVLFGSSGSVWWIASQARTPEQRAADAAAPPPSQITAKVSDQQLVERMELTGKVETASRTTITGGRPQGTDRAVVTALPAAAGKSLKAGAVVAEVSGRPVLLLPGRFPAYRDLKAGDKGPDVQQLQRALQPLYGTAVNGTYGPATVEAVRKLYVAAGYEAPAGQGQSTTGGGGSAAGTARTGGAAAAGGTAPRGG
;
A
#
# COMPACT_ATOMS: atom_id res chain seq x y z
N MET A 1 -35.77 -30.60 63.91
CA MET A 1 -35.75 -31.86 64.70
C MET A 1 -34.51 -31.83 65.57
N SER A 2 -34.44 -30.95 66.58
CA SER A 2 -35.42 -30.57 67.61
C SER A 2 -35.36 -31.50 68.82
N LEU A 3 -34.73 -30.98 69.87
CA LEU A 3 -35.23 -31.02 71.25
C LEU A 3 -35.35 -29.52 71.63
N GLU A 4 -36.46 -29.03 72.17
CA GLU A 4 -37.00 -29.27 73.52
C GLU A 4 -35.91 -28.92 74.58
N ASP A 5 -35.85 -27.73 75.20
CA ASP A 5 -36.88 -26.88 75.88
C ASP A 5 -37.15 -27.39 77.34
N PRO A 6 -37.82 -26.64 78.24
CA PRO A 6 -37.17 -25.67 79.14
C PRO A 6 -37.20 -26.08 80.64
N ASP A 7 -36.74 -25.18 81.51
CA ASP A 7 -37.05 -25.20 82.97
C ASP A 7 -37.80 -23.91 83.38
N GLU A 8 -38.56 -23.97 84.48
CA GLU A 8 -39.79 -23.21 84.68
C GLU A 8 -39.79 -22.24 85.89
N THR A 9 -40.39 -21.06 85.70
CA THR A 9 -41.10 -20.27 86.75
C THR A 9 -40.24 -19.66 87.91
N GLN A 10 -40.74 -18.83 88.84
CA GLN A 10 -42.07 -18.22 89.03
C GLN A 10 -41.99 -16.76 89.58
N VAL A 11 -43.15 -16.15 89.86
CA VAL A 11 -43.38 -14.72 90.14
C VAL A 11 -43.26 -14.35 91.63
N GLY A 12 -42.79 -13.12 91.95
CA GLY A 12 -42.81 -12.56 93.31
C GLY A 12 -42.88 -11.02 93.40
N ARG A 13 -44.05 -10.50 93.80
CA ARG A 13 -44.37 -9.11 94.24
C ARG A 13 -45.59 -9.19 95.20
N PRO A 14 -45.97 -8.17 96.00
CA PRO A 14 -45.41 -6.81 96.17
C PRO A 14 -44.97 -6.53 97.64
N SER A 15 -44.58 -5.31 98.05
CA SER A 15 -45.46 -4.29 98.70
C SER A 15 -44.64 -3.07 99.18
N ALA A 16 -45.26 -1.97 99.65
CA ALA A 16 -44.58 -0.68 99.87
C ALA A 16 -44.93 0.08 101.19
N GLY A 17 -44.01 0.94 101.64
CA GLY A 17 -44.19 1.98 102.69
C GLY A 17 -43.21 1.91 103.89
N ARG A 18 -42.96 2.97 104.70
CA ARG A 18 -43.20 4.43 104.57
C ARG A 18 -42.52 5.21 105.75
N ALA A 19 -42.04 6.46 105.53
CA ALA A 19 -41.77 7.54 106.54
C ALA A 19 -40.60 7.32 107.57
N THR A 20 -39.93 8.29 108.26
CA THR A 20 -39.69 9.79 108.28
C THR A 20 -38.64 10.09 109.39
N ASP A 21 -37.90 11.21 109.59
CA ASP A 21 -37.50 12.45 108.83
C ASP A 21 -36.21 13.05 109.49
N ALA A 22 -36.37 13.79 110.61
CA ALA A 22 -35.35 14.40 111.49
C ALA A 22 -34.29 15.35 110.85
N ARG A 23 -34.71 16.51 110.32
CA ARG A 23 -33.84 17.48 109.61
C ARG A 23 -33.64 18.86 110.31
N ARG A 24 -32.55 19.11 111.08
CA ARG A 24 -32.29 20.51 111.58
C ARG A 24 -30.87 21.04 111.95
N ARG A 25 -29.74 20.30 111.85
CA ARG A 25 -28.40 20.81 112.27
C ARG A 25 -27.38 21.16 111.16
N SER A 26 -27.69 20.90 109.88
CA SER A 26 -26.67 20.78 108.81
C SER A 26 -26.03 22.08 108.25
N ARG A 27 -26.50 23.28 108.61
CA ARG A 27 -26.09 24.51 107.87
C ARG A 27 -24.62 24.95 108.04
N ARG A 28 -23.92 24.60 109.13
CA ARG A 28 -22.54 25.08 109.38
C ARG A 28 -21.46 24.27 108.64
N GLY A 29 -21.61 22.94 108.53
CA GLY A 29 -20.62 22.09 107.85
C GLY A 29 -20.53 22.34 106.34
N LEU A 30 -21.65 22.75 105.72
CA LEU A 30 -21.74 22.98 104.28
C LEU A 30 -20.82 24.14 103.81
N VAL A 31 -20.66 25.18 104.63
CA VAL A 31 -19.79 26.33 104.33
C VAL A 31 -18.31 25.93 104.31
N VAL A 32 -17.87 25.09 105.26
CA VAL A 32 -16.47 24.64 105.32
C VAL A 32 -16.12 23.76 104.13
N ALA A 33 -17.02 22.85 103.74
CA ALA A 33 -16.83 21.97 102.59
C ALA A 33 -16.66 22.77 101.28
N ALA A 34 -17.40 23.88 101.10
CA ALA A 34 -17.30 24.71 99.91
C ALA A 34 -15.91 25.35 99.73
N VAL A 35 -15.30 25.85 100.81
CA VAL A 35 -13.98 26.52 100.75
C VAL A 35 -12.86 25.55 100.35
N VAL A 36 -12.88 24.33 100.89
CA VAL A 36 -11.88 23.29 100.54
C VAL A 36 -11.99 22.88 99.06
N LEU A 37 -13.22 22.78 98.55
CA LEU A 37 -13.48 22.39 97.17
C LEU A 37 -12.99 23.46 96.16
N VAL A 38 -13.11 24.75 96.48
CA VAL A 38 -12.55 25.84 95.67
C VAL A 38 -11.02 25.74 95.59
N LEU A 39 -10.32 25.56 96.73
CA LEU A 39 -8.86 25.50 96.77
C LEU A 39 -8.28 24.32 95.98
N PHE A 40 -8.88 23.13 96.09
CA PHE A 40 -8.48 21.97 95.28
C PHE A 40 -8.84 22.13 93.80
N GLY A 41 -9.97 22.79 93.48
CA GLY A 41 -10.37 23.09 92.11
C GLY A 41 -9.32 23.91 91.35
N SER A 42 -8.80 24.98 91.97
CA SER A 42 -7.81 25.86 91.33
C SER A 42 -6.52 25.14 90.89
N SER A 43 -6.00 24.22 91.69
CA SER A 43 -4.77 23.48 91.35
C SER A 43 -4.98 22.50 90.20
N GLY A 44 -6.15 21.87 90.12
CA GLY A 44 -6.51 20.98 89.01
C GLY A 44 -6.62 21.71 87.67
N SER A 45 -7.16 22.94 87.67
CA SER A 45 -7.30 23.76 86.46
C SER A 45 -5.96 24.07 85.79
N VAL A 46 -4.91 24.40 86.56
CA VAL A 46 -3.60 24.75 86.00
C VAL A 46 -2.96 23.54 85.31
N TRP A 47 -3.03 22.35 85.92
CA TRP A 47 -2.46 21.13 85.34
C TRP A 47 -3.23 20.67 84.09
N TRP A 48 -4.55 20.85 84.06
CA TRP A 48 -5.38 20.58 82.88
C TRP A 48 -5.01 21.50 81.70
N ILE A 49 -4.83 22.81 81.95
CA ILE A 49 -4.44 23.77 80.91
C ILE A 49 -3.04 23.45 80.36
N ALA A 50 -2.09 23.11 81.24
CA ALA A 50 -0.74 22.71 80.84
C ALA A 50 -0.73 21.42 80.00
N SER A 51 -1.56 20.43 80.32
CA SER A 51 -1.56 19.12 79.62
C SER A 51 -2.05 19.18 78.16
N GLN A 52 -2.78 20.23 77.78
CA GLN A 52 -3.21 20.45 76.39
C GLN A 52 -2.20 21.25 75.55
N ALA A 53 -1.23 21.92 76.19
CA ALA A 53 -0.31 22.85 75.54
C ALA A 53 0.91 22.17 74.86
N ARG A 54 0.68 21.20 73.95
CA ARG A 54 1.77 20.60 73.16
C ARG A 54 2.41 21.61 72.21
N THR A 55 3.74 21.76 72.31
CA THR A 55 4.51 22.68 71.47
C THR A 55 4.45 22.28 69.98
N PRO A 56 4.68 23.19 69.03
CA PRO A 56 4.77 22.84 67.61
C PRO A 56 5.92 21.86 67.35
N GLU A 57 7.02 21.98 68.08
CA GLU A 57 8.20 21.10 68.00
C GLU A 57 7.86 19.67 68.46
N GLN A 58 7.12 19.49 69.56
CA GLN A 58 6.62 18.18 69.98
C GLN A 58 5.71 17.56 68.93
N ARG A 59 4.84 18.35 68.27
CA ARG A 59 4.01 17.86 67.17
C ARG A 59 4.80 17.52 65.89
N ALA A 60 6.00 18.08 65.70
CA ALA A 60 6.90 17.71 64.63
C ALA A 60 7.77 16.48 64.98
N ALA A 61 8.09 16.26 66.26
CA ALA A 61 8.80 15.08 66.75
C ALA A 61 7.89 13.83 66.86
N ASP A 62 6.63 14.02 67.29
CA ASP A 62 5.58 13.00 67.29
C ASP A 62 5.08 12.64 65.86
N ALA A 63 5.51 13.38 64.82
CA ALA A 63 5.07 13.18 63.45
C ALA A 63 5.73 11.93 62.83
N ALA A 64 5.06 10.79 62.97
CA ALA A 64 5.46 9.56 62.28
C ALA A 64 5.60 9.78 60.77
N ALA A 65 6.66 9.21 60.19
CA ALA A 65 6.92 9.31 58.75
C ALA A 65 5.73 8.76 57.94
N PRO A 66 5.33 9.41 56.83
CA PRO A 66 4.28 8.89 55.96
C PRO A 66 4.59 7.45 55.50
N PRO A 67 3.61 6.53 55.50
CA PRO A 67 3.85 5.17 55.04
C PRO A 67 4.29 5.17 53.57
N PRO A 68 5.31 4.37 53.19
CA PRO A 68 5.92 4.44 51.86
C PRO A 68 4.91 4.09 50.77
N SER A 69 4.55 5.08 49.94
CA SER A 69 3.63 4.92 48.82
C SER A 69 4.33 4.27 47.62
N GLN A 70 3.67 3.28 47.03
CA GLN A 70 4.18 2.63 45.81
C GLN A 70 3.85 3.49 44.58
N ILE A 71 4.87 3.84 43.81
CA ILE A 71 4.67 4.52 42.52
C ILE A 71 4.21 3.47 41.50
N THR A 72 2.93 3.51 41.14
CA THR A 72 2.32 2.61 40.14
C THR A 72 1.83 3.40 38.93
N ALA A 73 1.89 2.76 37.76
CA ALA A 73 1.34 3.30 36.52
C ALA A 73 0.16 2.43 36.06
N LYS A 74 -0.86 3.05 35.46
CA LYS A 74 -2.00 2.31 34.90
C LYS A 74 -1.55 1.56 33.65
N VAL A 75 -1.62 0.23 33.69
CA VAL A 75 -1.40 -0.62 32.51
C VAL A 75 -2.49 -0.33 31.45
N SER A 76 -2.09 -0.28 30.19
CA SER A 76 -3.00 -0.13 29.05
C SER A 76 -2.55 -1.00 27.88
N ASP A 77 -3.43 -1.86 27.40
CA ASP A 77 -3.15 -2.68 26.23
C ASP A 77 -3.09 -1.79 24.97
N GLN A 78 -1.91 -1.72 24.36
CA GLN A 78 -1.68 -1.04 23.09
C GLN A 78 -0.89 -1.96 22.16
N GLN A 79 -1.18 -1.88 20.86
CA GLN A 79 -0.46 -2.65 19.86
C GLN A 79 0.97 -2.11 19.70
N LEU A 80 1.95 -2.82 20.27
CA LEU A 80 3.36 -2.50 20.08
C LEU A 80 3.77 -2.90 18.64
N VAL A 81 4.07 -1.91 17.81
CA VAL A 81 4.46 -2.12 16.40
C VAL A 81 5.97 -2.04 16.28
N GLU A 82 6.63 -3.20 16.17
CA GLU A 82 8.03 -3.27 15.81
C GLU A 82 8.22 -2.84 14.34
N ARG A 83 8.94 -1.74 14.12
CA ARG A 83 9.25 -1.22 12.78
C ARG A 83 10.71 -1.52 12.44
N MET A 84 10.91 -2.48 11.55
CA MET A 84 12.22 -2.70 10.91
C MET A 84 12.37 -1.80 9.69
N GLU A 85 13.51 -1.12 9.58
CA GLU A 85 13.87 -0.34 8.39
C GLU A 85 14.93 -1.11 7.58
N LEU A 86 14.69 -1.27 6.27
CA LEU A 86 15.44 -2.18 5.39
C LEU A 86 15.90 -1.44 4.13
N THR A 87 17.21 -1.21 4.02
CA THR A 87 17.80 -0.51 2.87
C THR A 87 17.98 -1.46 1.68
N GLY A 88 17.06 -1.41 0.72
CA GLY A 88 17.14 -2.14 -0.54
C GLY A 88 17.75 -1.31 -1.69
N LYS A 89 18.31 -1.99 -2.70
CA LYS A 89 18.61 -1.39 -4.01
C LYS A 89 17.54 -1.81 -5.01
N VAL A 90 17.09 -0.87 -5.85
CA VAL A 90 16.19 -1.16 -6.97
C VAL A 90 17.01 -1.31 -8.24
N GLU A 91 16.97 -2.50 -8.85
CA GLU A 91 17.68 -2.81 -10.09
C GLU A 91 16.69 -3.10 -11.23
N THR A 92 17.16 -3.11 -12.47
CA THR A 92 16.31 -3.35 -13.64
C THR A 92 15.96 -4.84 -13.73
N ALA A 93 14.69 -5.20 -13.50
CA ALA A 93 14.23 -6.60 -13.43
C ALA A 93 14.57 -7.46 -14.66
N SER A 94 14.72 -6.86 -15.84
CA SER A 94 15.30 -7.52 -17.03
C SER A 94 15.86 -6.51 -18.02
N ARG A 95 16.86 -6.94 -18.81
CA ARG A 95 17.39 -6.18 -19.95
C ARG A 95 17.53 -7.12 -21.14
N THR A 96 16.96 -6.72 -22.28
CA THR A 96 16.99 -7.50 -23.53
C THR A 96 17.55 -6.63 -24.64
N THR A 97 18.61 -7.08 -25.30
CA THR A 97 19.16 -6.42 -26.49
C THR A 97 18.31 -6.79 -27.70
N ILE A 98 17.82 -5.79 -28.44
CA ILE A 98 17.08 -6.00 -29.70
C ILE A 98 18.06 -5.88 -30.86
N THR A 99 18.42 -7.01 -31.48
CA THR A 99 19.25 -7.04 -32.69
C THR A 99 18.37 -6.90 -33.93
N GLY A 100 18.58 -5.85 -34.73
CA GLY A 100 17.90 -5.68 -36.02
C GLY A 100 18.42 -6.66 -37.07
N GLY A 101 17.52 -7.44 -37.67
CA GLY A 101 17.83 -8.23 -38.87
C GLY A 101 17.94 -7.33 -40.12
N ARG A 102 18.64 -7.80 -41.16
CA ARG A 102 18.67 -7.12 -42.45
C ARG A 102 17.31 -7.31 -43.16
N PRO A 103 16.61 -6.23 -43.59
CA PRO A 103 15.41 -6.38 -44.38
C PRO A 103 15.65 -7.10 -45.71
N GLN A 104 14.75 -8.00 -46.10
CA GLN A 104 14.71 -8.53 -47.46
C GLN A 104 14.61 -7.38 -48.48
N GLY A 105 15.32 -7.51 -49.60
CA GLY A 105 15.37 -6.48 -50.65
C GLY A 105 16.32 -5.29 -50.35
N THR A 106 17.20 -5.39 -49.34
CA THR A 106 18.18 -4.34 -49.02
C THR A 106 19.59 -4.91 -48.90
N ASP A 107 20.60 -4.20 -49.43
CA ASP A 107 22.01 -4.59 -49.30
C ASP A 107 22.55 -4.30 -47.90
N ARG A 108 22.06 -3.22 -47.27
CA ARG A 108 22.47 -2.73 -45.95
C ARG A 108 21.27 -2.44 -45.08
N ALA A 109 21.37 -2.82 -43.81
CA ALA A 109 20.45 -2.40 -42.76
C ALA A 109 20.87 -0.99 -42.29
N VAL A 110 20.01 0.00 -42.48
CA VAL A 110 20.23 1.38 -42.00
C VAL A 110 19.06 1.76 -41.11
N VAL A 111 19.30 2.25 -39.89
CA VAL A 111 18.21 2.73 -39.03
C VAL A 111 17.70 4.06 -39.59
N THR A 112 16.46 4.08 -40.11
CA THR A 112 15.88 5.28 -40.73
C THR A 112 15.14 6.17 -39.72
N ALA A 113 14.58 5.58 -38.67
CA ALA A 113 13.99 6.30 -37.55
C ALA A 113 14.11 5.49 -36.24
N LEU A 114 13.98 6.17 -35.10
CA LEU A 114 13.97 5.54 -33.78
C LEU A 114 12.82 6.10 -32.91
N PRO A 115 11.57 5.67 -33.10
CA PRO A 115 10.43 6.13 -32.28
C PRO A 115 10.50 5.74 -30.79
N ALA A 116 11.38 4.79 -30.42
CA ALA A 116 11.70 4.45 -29.04
C ALA A 116 12.78 5.37 -28.44
N ALA A 117 12.34 6.41 -27.72
CA ALA A 117 13.23 7.23 -26.90
C ALA A 117 13.54 6.57 -25.54
N ALA A 118 14.68 6.91 -24.94
CA ALA A 118 15.01 6.49 -23.57
C ALA A 118 13.94 7.00 -22.58
N GLY A 119 13.56 6.17 -21.61
CA GLY A 119 12.50 6.46 -20.63
C GLY A 119 11.06 6.32 -21.16
N LYS A 120 10.85 6.10 -22.47
CA LYS A 120 9.52 5.91 -23.06
C LYS A 120 9.02 4.47 -22.87
N SER A 121 7.93 4.30 -22.13
CA SER A 121 7.23 3.00 -22.02
C SER A 121 6.63 2.59 -23.36
N LEU A 122 6.95 1.38 -23.83
CA LEU A 122 6.40 0.78 -25.05
C LEU A 122 5.39 -0.33 -24.70
N LYS A 123 4.41 -0.54 -25.58
CA LYS A 123 3.40 -1.61 -25.49
C LYS A 123 3.60 -2.63 -26.61
N ALA A 124 2.98 -3.80 -26.49
CA ALA A 124 2.89 -4.76 -27.59
C ALA A 124 2.27 -4.09 -28.84
N GLY A 125 2.88 -4.32 -30.00
CA GLY A 125 2.55 -3.70 -31.28
C GLY A 125 3.18 -2.33 -31.55
N ALA A 126 3.90 -1.72 -30.59
CA ALA A 126 4.55 -0.44 -30.81
C ALA A 126 5.78 -0.54 -31.74
N VAL A 127 6.00 0.49 -32.57
CA VAL A 127 7.22 0.65 -33.36
C VAL A 127 8.39 1.01 -32.43
N VAL A 128 9.46 0.21 -32.46
CA VAL A 128 10.70 0.48 -31.73
C VAL A 128 11.62 1.37 -32.56
N ALA A 129 11.86 0.95 -33.80
CA ALA A 129 12.75 1.55 -34.78
C ALA A 129 12.18 1.32 -36.18
N GLU A 130 12.73 2.01 -37.16
CA GLU A 130 12.63 1.62 -38.57
C GLU A 130 14.01 1.20 -39.08
N VAL A 131 14.06 0.17 -39.92
CA VAL A 131 15.27 -0.25 -40.63
C VAL A 131 14.99 -0.25 -42.12
N SER A 132 15.71 0.60 -42.85
CA SER A 132 15.59 0.82 -44.29
C SER A 132 14.14 1.06 -44.73
N GLY A 133 13.41 1.91 -43.98
CA GLY A 133 12.01 2.26 -44.24
C GLY A 133 10.96 1.21 -43.81
N ARG A 134 11.35 0.16 -43.08
CA ARG A 134 10.43 -0.88 -42.58
C ARG A 134 10.36 -0.88 -41.04
N PRO A 135 9.17 -1.01 -40.42
CA PRO A 135 9.03 -0.92 -38.98
C PRO A 135 9.53 -2.19 -38.26
N VAL A 136 10.23 -1.97 -37.14
CA VAL A 136 10.59 -3.02 -36.17
C VAL A 136 9.57 -2.94 -35.03
N LEU A 137 8.63 -3.89 -35.01
CA LEU A 137 7.48 -3.91 -34.10
C LEU A 137 7.77 -4.74 -32.85
N LEU A 138 7.48 -4.19 -31.67
CA LEU A 138 7.66 -4.86 -30.38
C LEU A 138 6.54 -5.88 -30.14
N LEU A 139 6.87 -7.18 -30.13
CA LEU A 139 5.93 -8.25 -29.80
C LEU A 139 6.43 -9.07 -28.60
N PRO A 140 5.56 -9.44 -27.64
CA PRO A 140 5.94 -10.29 -26.52
C PRO A 140 6.28 -11.70 -26.98
N GLY A 141 7.39 -12.25 -26.49
CA GLY A 141 7.88 -13.58 -26.87
C GLY A 141 8.89 -14.14 -25.87
N ARG A 142 9.21 -15.43 -26.00
CA ARG A 142 10.23 -16.15 -25.24
C ARG A 142 11.59 -16.19 -25.97
N PHE A 143 11.60 -15.99 -27.28
CA PHE A 143 12.80 -15.98 -28.13
C PHE A 143 12.66 -14.98 -29.29
N PRO A 144 13.77 -14.40 -29.81
CA PRO A 144 13.73 -13.58 -31.02
C PRO A 144 13.25 -14.36 -32.26
N ALA A 145 12.69 -13.67 -33.25
CA ALA A 145 12.39 -14.28 -34.55
C ALA A 145 13.70 -14.68 -35.26
N TYR A 146 13.79 -15.93 -35.71
CA TYR A 146 15.01 -16.52 -36.30
C TYR A 146 14.89 -16.86 -37.80
N ARG A 147 13.71 -16.67 -38.39
CA ARG A 147 13.45 -16.76 -39.84
C ARG A 147 12.36 -15.79 -40.24
N ASP A 148 12.29 -15.46 -41.52
CA ASP A 148 11.09 -14.87 -42.11
C ASP A 148 9.94 -15.89 -42.09
N LEU A 149 8.72 -15.42 -41.79
CA LEU A 149 7.50 -16.24 -41.76
C LEU A 149 6.57 -15.88 -42.92
N LYS A 150 6.02 -16.90 -43.58
CA LYS A 150 5.09 -16.79 -44.71
C LYS A 150 3.83 -17.64 -44.47
N ALA A 151 2.79 -17.36 -45.25
CA ALA A 151 1.56 -18.16 -45.24
C ALA A 151 1.86 -19.64 -45.51
N GLY A 152 1.22 -20.52 -44.74
CA GLY A 152 1.45 -21.98 -44.78
C GLY A 152 2.55 -22.49 -43.84
N ASP A 153 3.44 -21.63 -43.33
CA ASP A 153 4.49 -22.05 -42.39
C ASP A 153 3.90 -22.63 -41.08
N LYS A 154 4.66 -23.53 -40.47
CA LYS A 154 4.34 -24.14 -39.16
C LYS A 154 5.55 -24.07 -38.23
N GLY A 155 5.31 -23.94 -36.93
CA GLY A 155 6.38 -23.95 -35.93
C GLY A 155 6.06 -23.28 -34.59
N PRO A 156 6.99 -23.34 -33.62
CA PRO A 156 6.85 -22.70 -32.32
C PRO A 156 6.93 -21.16 -32.41
N ASP A 157 7.62 -20.64 -33.43
CA ASP A 157 7.67 -19.24 -33.81
C ASP A 157 6.32 -18.72 -34.33
N VAL A 158 5.63 -19.51 -35.17
CA VAL A 158 4.25 -19.22 -35.59
C VAL A 158 3.32 -19.20 -34.37
N GLN A 159 3.45 -20.16 -33.44
CA GLN A 159 2.69 -20.12 -32.19
C GLN A 159 3.03 -18.88 -31.34
N GLN A 160 4.28 -18.44 -31.29
CA GLN A 160 4.68 -17.24 -30.56
C GLN A 160 4.07 -15.98 -31.18
N LEU A 161 4.16 -15.83 -32.50
CA LEU A 161 3.51 -14.74 -33.23
C LEU A 161 1.99 -14.72 -32.98
N GLN A 162 1.34 -15.88 -33.04
CA GLN A 162 -0.10 -15.99 -32.75
C GLN A 162 -0.42 -15.61 -31.29
N ARG A 163 0.37 -16.05 -30.29
CA ARG A 163 0.20 -15.64 -28.88
C ARG A 163 0.38 -14.13 -28.68
N ALA A 164 1.28 -13.49 -29.44
CA ALA A 164 1.48 -12.04 -29.39
C ALA A 164 0.33 -11.26 -30.05
N LEU A 165 -0.28 -11.81 -31.11
CA LEU A 165 -1.43 -11.23 -31.80
C LEU A 165 -2.77 -11.53 -31.13
N GLN A 166 -2.88 -12.62 -30.36
CA GLN A 166 -4.09 -13.03 -29.64
C GLN A 166 -4.72 -11.92 -28.77
N PRO A 167 -3.99 -11.21 -27.88
CA PRO A 167 -4.56 -10.12 -27.09
C PRO A 167 -4.83 -8.83 -27.88
N LEU A 168 -4.33 -8.72 -29.12
CA LEU A 168 -4.50 -7.53 -29.97
C LEU A 168 -5.67 -7.70 -30.96
N TYR A 169 -5.84 -8.91 -31.52
CA TYR A 169 -6.74 -9.18 -32.65
C TYR A 169 -7.53 -10.50 -32.55
N GLY A 170 -7.49 -11.20 -31.40
CA GLY A 170 -8.23 -12.45 -31.19
C GLY A 170 -7.69 -13.65 -31.99
N THR A 171 -6.43 -13.60 -32.44
CA THR A 171 -5.82 -14.65 -33.27
C THR A 171 -5.75 -16.00 -32.55
N ALA A 172 -6.28 -17.04 -33.18
CA ALA A 172 -6.18 -18.41 -32.66
C ALA A 172 -4.73 -18.94 -32.71
N VAL A 173 -4.29 -19.57 -31.62
CA VAL A 173 -2.95 -20.18 -31.50
C VAL A 173 -3.00 -21.65 -31.92
N ASN A 174 -2.72 -21.91 -33.19
CA ASN A 174 -2.74 -23.26 -33.79
C ASN A 174 -1.37 -23.68 -34.39
N GLY A 175 -0.36 -22.81 -34.35
CA GLY A 175 0.99 -23.07 -34.86
C GLY A 175 1.10 -23.19 -36.38
N THR A 176 0.07 -22.79 -37.13
CA THR A 176 0.05 -22.75 -38.61
C THR A 176 -0.30 -21.34 -39.09
N TYR A 177 0.52 -20.77 -39.97
CA TYR A 177 0.35 -19.42 -40.51
C TYR A 177 -0.78 -19.41 -41.56
N GLY A 178 -2.02 -19.54 -41.09
CA GLY A 178 -3.23 -19.52 -41.92
C GLY A 178 -3.78 -18.10 -42.16
N PRO A 179 -4.89 -17.97 -42.92
CA PRO A 179 -5.48 -16.68 -43.27
C PRO A 179 -5.78 -15.76 -42.07
N ALA A 180 -6.23 -16.32 -40.94
CA ALA A 180 -6.47 -15.54 -39.73
C ALA A 180 -5.19 -14.93 -39.12
N THR A 181 -4.03 -15.54 -39.34
CA THR A 181 -2.72 -14.98 -38.95
C THR A 181 -2.25 -13.92 -39.94
N VAL A 182 -2.47 -14.14 -41.26
CA VAL A 182 -2.22 -13.12 -42.30
C VAL A 182 -3.00 -11.83 -41.99
N GLU A 183 -4.31 -11.94 -41.73
CA GLU A 183 -5.17 -10.80 -41.41
C GLU A 183 -4.80 -10.10 -40.10
N ALA A 184 -4.39 -10.84 -39.07
CA ALA A 184 -3.92 -10.26 -37.82
C ALA A 184 -2.59 -9.52 -37.98
N VAL A 185 -1.66 -10.03 -38.81
CA VAL A 185 -0.43 -9.32 -39.17
C VAL A 185 -0.74 -8.09 -40.04
N ARG A 186 -1.68 -8.18 -40.98
CA ARG A 186 -2.13 -7.02 -41.78
C ARG A 186 -2.68 -5.91 -40.88
N LYS A 187 -3.53 -6.25 -39.91
CA LYS A 187 -4.03 -5.32 -38.89
C LYS A 187 -2.92 -4.73 -38.02
N LEU A 188 -1.89 -5.51 -37.68
CA LEU A 188 -0.74 -5.03 -36.92
C LEU A 188 0.05 -3.95 -37.66
N TYR A 189 0.40 -4.17 -38.94
CA TYR A 189 1.11 -3.18 -39.75
C TYR A 189 0.26 -1.91 -39.97
N VAL A 190 -1.03 -2.07 -40.31
CA VAL A 190 -1.95 -0.93 -40.47
C VAL A 190 -2.13 -0.12 -39.18
N ALA A 191 -2.23 -0.78 -38.03
CA ALA A 191 -2.31 -0.11 -36.72
C ALA A 191 -1.01 0.63 -36.33
N ALA A 192 0.14 0.23 -36.91
CA ALA A 192 1.41 0.93 -36.78
C ALA A 192 1.59 2.07 -37.82
N GLY A 193 0.73 2.17 -38.83
CA GLY A 193 0.81 3.15 -39.92
C GLY A 193 1.55 2.70 -41.18
N TYR A 194 1.75 1.39 -41.38
CA TYR A 194 2.53 0.83 -42.49
C TYR A 194 1.73 -0.19 -43.30
N GLU A 195 2.17 -0.44 -44.54
CA GLU A 195 1.68 -1.58 -45.33
C GLU A 195 2.33 -2.90 -44.86
N ALA A 196 1.56 -3.99 -44.91
CA ALA A 196 2.04 -5.31 -44.54
C ALA A 196 2.89 -5.92 -45.67
N PRO A 197 4.02 -6.60 -45.37
CA PRO A 197 4.82 -7.26 -46.40
C PRO A 197 4.01 -8.27 -47.22
N ALA A 198 4.01 -8.11 -48.55
CA ALA A 198 3.43 -9.07 -49.47
C ALA A 198 4.16 -10.42 -49.36
N GLY A 199 3.56 -11.38 -48.67
CA GLY A 199 4.04 -12.76 -48.64
C GLY A 199 3.94 -13.39 -50.03
N GLN A 200 4.95 -14.16 -50.44
CA GLN A 200 5.08 -14.78 -51.77
C GLN A 200 4.05 -15.91 -52.07
N GLY A 201 2.86 -15.85 -51.46
CA GLY A 201 1.72 -16.74 -51.69
C GLY A 201 0.43 -16.01 -52.06
N GLN A 202 0.44 -14.69 -52.22
CA GLN A 202 -0.68 -13.90 -52.78
C GLN A 202 -0.23 -13.12 -54.01
N SER A 203 0.11 -13.86 -55.07
CA SER A 203 0.16 -13.32 -56.43
C SER A 203 -1.26 -12.99 -56.89
N THR A 204 -1.76 -11.79 -56.56
CA THR A 204 -3.04 -11.29 -57.05
C THR A 204 -2.93 -10.95 -58.54
N THR A 205 -3.11 -11.96 -59.40
CA THR A 205 -3.36 -11.79 -60.84
C THR A 205 -4.63 -10.94 -61.02
N GLY A 206 -4.45 -9.61 -61.10
CA GLY A 206 -5.51 -8.66 -60.72
C GLY A 206 -5.47 -7.28 -61.39
N GLY A 207 -4.90 -7.17 -62.60
CA GLY A 207 -5.30 -6.15 -63.58
C GLY A 207 -4.70 -4.73 -63.49
N GLY A 208 -4.07 -4.31 -64.59
CA GLY A 208 -4.29 -2.98 -65.18
C GLY A 208 -3.71 -1.75 -64.46
N GLY A 209 -2.44 -1.42 -64.71
CA GLY A 209 -1.79 -0.20 -64.21
C GLY A 209 -0.60 0.29 -65.04
N SER A 210 -0.66 0.19 -66.38
CA SER A 210 0.48 0.53 -67.25
C SER A 210 0.71 2.04 -67.37
N ALA A 211 1.43 2.61 -66.41
CA ALA A 211 1.97 3.98 -66.48
C ALA A 211 3.20 4.02 -67.40
N ALA A 212 3.01 3.70 -68.68
CA ALA A 212 4.06 3.75 -69.69
C ALA A 212 4.50 5.20 -69.96
N GLY A 213 5.58 5.63 -69.30
CA GLY A 213 6.15 6.97 -69.48
C GLY A 213 6.54 7.21 -70.94
N THR A 214 5.78 8.07 -71.63
CA THR A 214 5.99 8.36 -73.06
C THR A 214 7.28 9.13 -73.30
N ALA A 215 8.39 8.39 -73.46
CA ALA A 215 9.66 8.93 -73.94
C ALA A 215 9.47 9.46 -75.37
N ARG A 216 9.30 10.78 -75.50
CA ARG A 216 9.09 11.47 -76.79
C ARG A 216 10.42 11.62 -77.53
N THR A 217 10.89 10.53 -78.14
CA THR A 217 11.99 10.54 -79.12
C THR A 217 11.51 11.20 -80.42
N GLY A 218 11.60 12.53 -80.48
CA GLY A 218 11.40 13.28 -81.71
C GLY A 218 12.46 12.91 -82.74
N GLY A 219 12.08 12.13 -83.76
CA GLY A 219 12.98 11.68 -84.82
C GLY A 219 13.48 12.84 -85.68
N ALA A 220 14.72 12.73 -86.15
CA ALA A 220 15.31 13.73 -87.05
C ALA A 220 14.62 13.72 -88.42
N ALA A 221 14.10 14.87 -88.84
CA ALA A 221 13.63 15.08 -90.22
C ALA A 221 14.80 15.55 -91.09
N ALA A 222 15.17 14.77 -92.10
CA ALA A 222 16.17 15.17 -93.07
C ALA A 222 15.58 16.18 -94.08
N ALA A 223 16.23 17.33 -94.22
CA ALA A 223 15.98 18.29 -95.30
C ALA A 223 17.12 18.20 -96.32
N GLY A 224 16.80 18.12 -97.61
CA GLY A 224 17.78 17.86 -98.67
C GLY A 224 18.68 19.07 -98.97
N GLY A 225 20.00 18.84 -99.01
CA GLY A 225 20.98 19.80 -99.52
C GLY A 225 21.16 19.66 -101.03
N THR A 226 20.90 20.73 -101.77
CA THR A 226 20.99 20.77 -103.24
C THR A 226 22.44 20.68 -103.73
N ALA A 227 22.71 19.84 -104.73
CA ALA A 227 24.01 19.78 -105.41
C ALA A 227 24.10 20.79 -106.57
N PRO A 228 25.17 21.60 -106.67
CA PRO A 228 25.47 22.37 -107.88
C PRO A 228 26.19 21.50 -108.93
N ARG A 229 25.99 21.82 -110.21
CA ARG A 229 26.78 21.33 -111.35
C ARG A 229 27.65 22.45 -111.91
N GLY A 230 28.81 22.10 -112.45
CA GLY A 230 29.60 22.94 -113.36
C GLY A 230 30.91 23.45 -112.78
N GLY A 231 32.00 23.28 -113.55
CA GLY A 231 33.38 23.54 -113.17
C GLY A 231 34.27 22.37 -113.57
#